data_AF-A0A7G1IGV4-F1
#
_entry.id   AF-A0A7G1IGV4-F1
#
_cell.length_a   1.000
_cell.length_b   1.000
_cell.length_c   1.000
_cell.angle_alpha   90.00
_cell.angle_beta   90.00
_cell.angle_gamma   90.00
#
_symmetry.space_group_name_H-M   'P 1'
#
loop_
_entity.id
_entity.type
_entity.pdbx_description
1 polymer ?
#
loop_
_entity_poly.entity_id
_entity_poly.type
_entity_poly.pdbx_seq_one_letter_code
_entity_poly.pdbx_strand_id
1 'polypeptide(L)'
;MISTLYEADPYDLGIHAATADPNIITLGVAQLLLPHFVASVLNAEPQCRRIIFDPDYRSKGIRHFCQNGGCVFLGEHELANRRVALYVLPRTLDDVPALRKQ
;
A
#
# COMPACT_ATOMS: atom_id res chain seq x y z
N MET A 1 -9.92 5.27 -10.81
CA MET A 1 -9.30 4.09 -10.14
C MET A 1 -7.96 4.52 -9.58
N ILE A 2 -7.36 3.80 -8.63
CA ILE A 2 -6.04 4.21 -8.11
C ILE A 2 -4.93 4.15 -9.18
N SER A 3 -5.03 3.22 -10.13
CA SER A 3 -4.07 3.06 -11.24
C SER A 3 -4.04 4.23 -12.22
N THR A 4 -4.98 5.18 -12.14
CA THR A 4 -4.95 6.39 -12.97
C THR A 4 -4.15 7.52 -12.34
N LEU A 5 -3.74 7.41 -11.07
CA LEU A 5 -3.04 8.46 -10.32
C LEU A 5 -1.52 8.47 -10.59
N TYR A 6 -0.97 7.38 -11.11
CA TYR A 6 0.47 7.19 -11.29
C TYR A 6 0.75 6.36 -12.55
N GLU A 7 2.01 6.29 -12.95
CA GLU A 7 2.47 5.43 -14.04
C GLU A 7 2.40 3.96 -13.62
N ALA A 8 1.18 3.41 -13.63
CA ALA A 8 0.91 2.05 -13.20
C ALA A 8 1.51 1.00 -14.14
N ASP A 9 2.18 0.01 -13.56
CA ASP A 9 2.68 -1.18 -14.23
C ASP A 9 1.62 -2.30 -14.18
N PRO A 10 1.45 -3.11 -15.23
CA PRO A 10 0.51 -4.23 -15.24
C PRO A 10 0.69 -5.25 -14.11
N TYR A 11 1.89 -5.32 -13.51
CA TYR A 11 2.23 -6.23 -12.41
C TYR A 11 2.19 -5.55 -11.04
N ASP A 12 1.75 -4.29 -10.94
CA ASP A 12 1.51 -3.65 -9.65
C ASP A 12 0.37 -4.36 -8.92
N LEU A 13 0.61 -4.72 -7.66
CA LEU A 13 -0.38 -5.39 -6.83
C LEU A 13 -0.82 -4.49 -5.67
N GLY A 14 -2.13 -4.44 -5.44
CA GLY A 14 -2.73 -3.79 -4.26
C GLY A 14 -3.09 -4.80 -3.18
N ILE A 15 -2.98 -4.43 -1.91
CA ILE A 15 -3.39 -5.28 -0.78
C ILE A 15 -4.38 -4.54 0.12
N HIS A 16 -5.54 -5.17 0.34
CA HIS A 16 -6.50 -4.78 1.37
C HIS A 16 -6.60 -5.91 2.40
N ALA A 17 -6.14 -5.62 3.61
CA ALA A 17 -6.26 -6.53 4.74
C ALA A 17 -7.33 -6.02 5.71
N ALA A 18 -8.10 -6.92 6.28
CA ALA A 18 -9.06 -6.65 7.34
C ALA A 18 -8.83 -7.61 8.49
N THR A 19 -8.93 -7.10 9.72
CA THR A 19 -8.94 -7.94 10.93
C THR A 19 -10.38 -8.08 11.39
N ALA A 20 -10.85 -9.31 11.59
CA ALA A 20 -12.25 -9.58 11.92
C ALA A 20 -12.63 -9.13 13.34
N ASP A 21 -11.75 -9.37 14.31
CA ASP A 21 -11.98 -9.00 15.72
C ASP A 21 -11.14 -7.75 16.07
N PRO A 22 -11.78 -6.65 16.49
CA PRO A 22 -11.08 -5.44 16.94
C PRO A 22 -10.08 -5.68 18.07
N ASN A 23 -10.30 -6.68 18.93
CA ASN A 23 -9.39 -7.02 20.02
C ASN A 23 -8.04 -7.57 19.52
N ILE A 24 -8.00 -8.10 18.30
CA ILE A 24 -6.77 -8.60 17.68
C ILE A 24 -5.93 -7.46 17.09
N ILE A 25 -6.58 -6.34 16.70
CA ILE A 25 -5.88 -5.19 16.10
C ILE A 25 -4.85 -4.60 17.07
N THR A 26 -5.21 -4.50 18.36
CA THR A 26 -4.33 -3.94 19.40
C THR A 26 -3.15 -4.82 19.73
N LEU A 27 -3.17 -6.10 19.33
CA LEU A 27 -2.09 -7.06 19.54
C LEU A 27 -0.98 -6.96 18.49
N GLY A 28 -1.15 -6.11 17.46
CA GLY A 28 -0.10 -5.89 16.46
C GLY A 28 0.05 -7.02 15.43
N VAL A 29 -0.93 -7.92 15.32
CA VAL A 29 -0.84 -9.11 14.46
C VAL A 29 -0.66 -8.74 12.98
N ALA A 30 -1.34 -7.71 12.51
CA ALA A 30 -1.19 -7.25 11.12
C ALA A 30 0.23 -6.73 10.86
N GLN A 31 0.81 -5.99 11.80
CA GLN A 31 2.18 -5.49 11.73
C GLN A 31 3.20 -6.62 11.68
N LEU A 32 2.92 -7.72 12.39
CA LEU A 32 3.77 -8.92 12.39
C LEU A 32 3.65 -9.72 11.08
N LEU A 33 2.43 -9.97 10.59
CA LEU A 33 2.20 -10.91 9.48
C LEU A 33 2.32 -10.26 8.09
N LEU A 34 1.91 -9.01 7.93
CA LEU A 34 1.82 -8.37 6.63
C LEU A 34 3.19 -8.25 5.90
N PRO A 35 4.33 -7.98 6.59
CA PRO A 35 5.63 -8.03 5.94
C PRO A 35 5.97 -9.40 5.33
N HIS A 36 5.63 -10.50 6.01
CA HIS A 36 5.83 -11.85 5.48
C HIS A 36 4.94 -12.13 4.28
N PHE A 37 3.68 -11.70 4.33
CA PHE A 37 2.75 -11.82 3.21
C PHE A 37 3.25 -11.04 1.99
N VAL A 38 3.66 -9.78 2.17
CA VAL A 38 4.24 -8.96 1.08
C VAL A 38 5.47 -9.62 0.48
N ALA A 39 6.40 -10.09 1.33
CA ALA A 39 7.60 -10.79 0.86
C ALA A 39 7.23 -12.05 0.05
N SER A 40 6.24 -12.83 0.50
CA SER A 40 5.76 -14.00 -0.22
C SER A 40 5.16 -13.64 -1.58
N VAL A 41 4.35 -12.59 -1.66
CA VAL A 41 3.74 -12.11 -2.92
C VAL A 41 4.81 -11.67 -3.91
N LEU A 42 5.76 -10.85 -3.46
CA LEU A 42 6.88 -10.41 -4.30
C LEU A 42 7.74 -11.61 -4.75
N ASN A 43 7.98 -12.60 -3.89
CA ASN A 43 8.74 -13.78 -4.32
C ASN A 43 7.95 -14.67 -5.31
N ALA A 44 6.63 -14.73 -5.19
CA ALA A 44 5.77 -15.54 -6.05
C ALA A 44 5.54 -14.92 -7.44
N GLU A 45 5.50 -13.59 -7.54
CA GLU A 45 5.36 -12.84 -8.80
C GLU A 45 6.60 -11.95 -9.02
N PRO A 46 7.64 -12.46 -9.71
CA PRO A 46 8.89 -11.73 -9.92
C PRO A 46 8.73 -10.43 -10.71
N GLN A 47 7.69 -10.31 -11.53
CA GLN A 47 7.43 -9.10 -12.31
C GLN A 47 6.78 -8.01 -11.47
N CYS A 48 6.14 -8.36 -10.35
CA CYS A 48 5.64 -7.39 -9.39
C CYS A 48 6.82 -6.68 -8.72
N ARG A 49 6.96 -5.39 -8.96
CA ARG A 49 8.08 -4.57 -8.44
C ARG A 49 7.71 -3.77 -7.20
N ARG A 50 6.42 -3.64 -6.90
CA ARG A 50 5.92 -2.79 -5.82
C ARG A 50 4.52 -3.21 -5.39
N ILE A 51 4.24 -3.01 -4.11
CA ILE A 51 2.90 -3.16 -3.54
C ILE A 51 2.29 -1.78 -3.30
N ILE A 52 1.03 -1.60 -3.66
CA ILE A 52 0.27 -0.37 -3.51
C ILE A 52 -0.67 -0.47 -2.32
N PHE A 53 -0.69 0.57 -1.49
CA PHE A 53 -1.66 0.75 -0.41
C PHE A 53 -2.40 2.07 -0.61
N ASP A 54 -3.73 2.04 -0.53
CA ASP A 54 -4.62 3.19 -0.73
C ASP A 54 -5.63 3.36 0.42
N PRO A 55 -5.19 3.37 1.70
CA PRO A 55 -6.09 3.57 2.82
C PRO A 55 -6.89 4.87 2.71
N ASP A 56 -8.06 4.90 3.38
CA ASP A 56 -8.76 6.16 3.64
C ASP A 56 -7.77 7.14 4.30
N TYR A 57 -7.73 8.38 3.81
CA TYR A 57 -6.78 9.40 4.24
C TYR A 57 -6.81 9.69 5.76
N ARG A 58 -7.94 9.39 6.42
CA ARG A 58 -8.14 9.56 7.88
C ARG A 58 -7.66 8.36 8.70
N SER A 59 -7.33 7.24 8.07
CA SER A 59 -6.94 6.01 8.76
C SER A 59 -5.53 6.12 9.36
N LYS A 60 -5.42 6.75 10.54
CA LYS A 60 -4.14 6.97 11.23
C LYS A 60 -3.36 5.68 11.44
N GLY A 61 -4.04 4.59 11.79
CA GLY A 61 -3.42 3.29 12.04
C GLY A 61 -2.74 2.71 10.80
N ILE A 62 -3.44 2.67 9.66
CA ILE A 62 -2.87 2.12 8.41
C ILE A 62 -1.79 3.04 7.86
N ARG A 63 -1.97 4.36 7.96
CA ARG A 63 -0.94 5.33 7.55
C ARG A 63 0.34 5.18 8.36
N HIS A 64 0.22 5.04 9.68
CA HIS A 64 1.37 4.78 10.55
C HIS A 64 2.05 3.45 10.24
N PHE A 65 1.25 2.40 9.97
CA PHE A 65 1.78 1.12 9.52
C PHE A 65 2.60 1.26 8.22
N CYS A 66 2.08 1.96 7.20
CA CYS A 66 2.80 2.16 5.94
C CYS A 66 4.11 2.94 6.14
N GLN A 67 4.07 4.00 6.94
CA GLN A 67 5.25 4.83 7.25
C GLN A 67 6.35 4.02 7.96
N ASN A 68 5.99 3.17 8.92
CA ASN A 68 6.95 2.33 9.63
C ASN A 68 7.40 1.12 8.79
N GLY A 69 6.57 0.67 7.85
CA GLY A 69 6.82 -0.48 6.99
C GLY A 69 7.68 -0.20 5.76
N GLY A 70 8.34 0.97 5.70
CA GLY A 70 9.21 1.33 4.57
C GLY A 70 8.47 1.77 3.30
N CYS A 71 7.18 2.07 3.39
CA CYS A 71 6.44 2.57 2.24
C CYS A 71 6.80 4.02 1.94
N VAL A 72 6.89 4.35 0.66
CA VAL A 72 6.99 5.72 0.14
C VAL A 72 5.59 6.32 0.03
N PHE A 73 5.40 7.52 0.58
CA PHE A 73 4.14 8.24 0.51
C PHE A 73 4.05 9.05 -0.79
N LEU A 74 3.00 8.83 -1.57
CA LEU A 74 2.74 9.50 -2.86
C LEU A 74 1.64 10.57 -2.78
N GLY A 75 1.29 11.01 -1.57
CA GLY A 75 0.29 12.06 -1.38
C GLY A 75 -1.13 11.55 -1.14
N GLU A 76 -2.02 12.49 -0.85
CA GLU A 76 -3.46 12.25 -0.76
C GLU A 76 -4.14 12.61 -2.07
N HIS A 77 -5.08 11.78 -2.51
CA HIS A 77 -5.73 11.91 -3.81
C HIS A 77 -7.24 11.77 -3.66
N GLU A 78 -7.97 12.66 -4.32
CA GLU A 78 -9.42 12.59 -4.42
C GLU A 78 -9.81 11.64 -5.57
N LEU A 79 -10.65 10.66 -5.28
CA LEU A 79 -11.30 9.78 -6.25
C LEU A 79 -12.80 10.04 -6.22
N ALA A 80 -13.52 9.57 -7.24
CA ALA A 80 -14.96 9.85 -7.40
C ALA A 80 -15.85 9.55 -6.17
N ASN A 81 -15.45 8.63 -5.29
CA ASN A 81 -16.23 8.21 -4.12
C ASN A 81 -15.45 8.21 -2.80
N ARG A 82 -14.16 8.56 -2.80
CA ARG A 82 -13.32 8.53 -1.59
C ARG A 82 -12.03 9.32 -1.79
N ARG A 83 -11.47 9.79 -0.68
CA ARG A 83 -10.11 10.33 -0.62
C ARG A 83 -9.16 9.30 -0.02
N VAL A 84 -8.04 9.04 -0.69
CA VAL A 84 -7.05 8.04 -0.27
C VAL A 84 -5.73 8.71 0.05
N ALA A 85 -4.95 8.11 0.96
CA ALA A 85 -3.54 8.41 1.13
C ALA A 85 -2.75 7.29 0.42
N LEU A 86 -2.09 7.60 -0.69
CA LEU A 86 -1.43 6.60 -1.54
C LEU A 86 -0.02 6.31 -1.03
N TYR A 87 0.29 5.04 -0.84
CA TYR A 87 1.61 4.56 -0.43
C TYR A 87 2.07 3.44 -1.36
N VAL A 88 3.39 3.34 -1.52
CA VAL A 88 4.04 2.30 -2.32
C VAL A 88 5.11 1.62 -1.46
N LEU A 89 5.10 0.30 -1.40
CA LEU A 89 6.20 -0.49 -0.86
C LEU A 89 6.96 -1.10 -2.05
N PRO A 90 8.06 -0.46 -2.48
CA PRO A 90 8.80 -0.90 -3.65
C PRO A 90 9.86 -1.97 -3.25
N ARG A 91 10.35 -2.76 -4.21
CA ARG A 91 11.52 -3.64 -3.96
C ARG A 91 12.79 -2.82 -3.77
N THR A 92 12.99 -1.82 -4.62
CA THR A 92 14.07 -0.84 -4.55
C THR A 92 13.49 0.56 -4.75
N LEU A 93 14.20 1.62 -4.39
CA LEU A 93 13.67 2.98 -4.57
C LEU A 93 13.45 3.36 -6.04
N ASP A 94 14.07 2.68 -6.99
CA ASP A 94 13.82 2.86 -8.43
C ASP A 94 12.44 2.34 -8.85
N ASP A 95 11.82 1.50 -8.01
CA ASP A 95 10.47 0.99 -8.21
C ASP A 95 9.40 1.90 -7.61
N VAL A 96 9.69 3.18 -7.36
CA VAL A 96 8.66 4.17 -6.99
C VAL A 96 8.08 4.78 -8.28
N PRO A 97 6.76 4.77 -8.48
CA PRO A 97 6.17 5.27 -9.72
C PRO A 97 6.13 6.80 -9.72
N ALA A 98 6.28 7.40 -10.90
CA ALA A 98 5.94 8.78 -11.09
C ALA A 98 4.42 8.98 -10.95
N LEU A 99 4.01 10.03 -10.25
CA LEU A 99 2.62 10.49 -10.26
C LEU A 99 2.28 11.03 -11.65
N ARG A 100 1.09 10.70 -12.14
CA ARG A 100 0.57 11.36 -13.34
C ARG A 100 0.15 12.77 -12.97
N LYS A 101 0.55 13.75 -13.79
CA LYS A 101 0.05 15.12 -13.67
C LYS A 101 -1.46 15.08 -13.95
N GLN A 102 -2.24 15.56 -12.99
CA GLN A 102 -3.69 15.75 -13.15
C GLN A 102 -3.97 16.98 -14.01
#